data_AF-A0A1B8J633-F1
#
_entry.id   AF-A0A1B8J633-F1
#
_cell.length_a   1.000
_cell.length_b   1.000
_cell.length_c   1.000
_cell.angle_alpha   90.00
_cell.angle_beta   90.00
_cell.angle_gamma   90.00
#
_symmetry.space_group_name_H-M   'P 1'
#
loop_
_entity.id
_entity.type
_entity.pdbx_description
1 polymer ?
#
loop_
_entity_poly.entity_id
_entity_poly.type
_entity_poly.pdbx_seq_one_letter_code
_entity_poly.pdbx_strand_id
1 'polypeptide(L)'
;TRSFDAIELWGDKKWFHWVCKGAFNIDLLNNLRFCPTIHAEDTPFGIILFAKAKQIKLLNKQLYIYRIRANSNCEYNMTQDSPLLAYPPSLADIAFEFRNRINYRPYYYSYSSMYASLGLLDFMQTLQDNALKDRIRLFIINFVEAAFEDEKICHKNPRHTRELLKPLKPYMQKVRFSRKMGYYAPWLYRVLKKAQTIKNKIKSDC
;
A
#
# COMPACT_ATOMS: atom_id res chain seq x y z
N THR A 1 -17.19 -9.57 28.58
CA THR A 1 -16.68 -8.66 27.51
C THR A 1 -17.27 -9.10 26.19
N ARG A 2 -17.88 -8.18 25.43
CA ARG A 2 -18.45 -8.49 24.09
C ARG A 2 -17.37 -9.08 23.19
N SER A 3 -17.74 -10.10 22.41
CA SER A 3 -16.94 -10.63 21.32
C SER A 3 -17.43 -10.02 20.01
N PHE A 4 -16.50 -9.76 19.10
CA PHE A 4 -16.77 -9.28 17.75
C PHE A 4 -16.17 -10.27 16.76
N ASP A 5 -16.67 -10.26 15.53
CA ASP A 5 -15.94 -10.80 14.38
C ASP A 5 -15.19 -9.67 13.64
N ALA A 6 -14.49 -10.05 12.56
CA ALA A 6 -13.73 -9.10 11.77
C ALA A 6 -14.62 -8.09 11.03
N ILE A 7 -15.78 -8.53 10.52
CA ILE A 7 -16.69 -7.70 9.72
C ILE A 7 -17.28 -6.60 10.61
N GLU A 8 -17.76 -6.97 11.81
CA GLU A 8 -18.28 -6.03 12.81
C GLU A 8 -17.25 -4.96 13.18
N LEU A 9 -16.00 -5.38 13.42
CA LEU A 9 -14.93 -4.45 13.82
C LEU A 9 -14.52 -3.52 12.69
N TRP A 10 -14.42 -4.04 11.47
CA TRP A 10 -14.04 -3.25 10.32
C TRP A 10 -15.16 -2.27 9.93
N GLY A 11 -16.42 -2.67 9.98
CA GLY A 11 -17.56 -1.81 9.67
C GLY A 11 -17.47 -1.24 8.25
N ASP A 12 -17.33 0.06 8.11
CA ASP A 12 -17.19 0.80 6.83
C ASP A 12 -15.76 1.32 6.57
N LYS A 13 -14.81 1.03 7.46
CA LYS A 13 -13.43 1.51 7.39
C LYS A 13 -12.75 1.14 6.07
N LYS A 14 -12.08 2.10 5.44
CA LYS A 14 -11.37 1.88 4.17
C LYS A 14 -9.97 1.27 4.37
N TRP A 15 -9.42 1.40 5.57
CA TRP A 15 -8.07 0.98 5.92
C TRP A 15 -8.06 0.28 7.28
N PHE A 16 -7.13 -0.65 7.46
CA PHE A 16 -6.93 -1.37 8.71
C PHE A 16 -5.44 -1.59 8.95
N HIS A 17 -4.91 -1.06 10.06
CA HIS A 17 -3.52 -1.22 10.45
C HIS A 17 -3.46 -1.92 11.81
N TRP A 18 -2.75 -3.04 11.88
CA TRP A 18 -2.59 -3.80 13.11
C TRP A 18 -1.41 -3.30 13.95
N VAL A 19 -0.31 -2.86 13.31
CA VAL A 19 0.92 -2.36 13.93
C VAL A 19 1.53 -3.41 14.87
N CYS A 20 1.19 -3.36 16.15
CA CYS A 20 1.63 -4.27 17.20
C CYS A 20 0.50 -4.54 18.19
N LYS A 21 -0.76 -4.43 17.75
CA LYS A 21 -1.91 -4.36 18.64
C LYS A 21 -2.38 -5.74 19.09
N GLY A 22 -2.00 -6.08 20.33
CA GLY A 22 -2.67 -7.10 21.12
C GLY A 22 -2.02 -8.49 21.07
N ALA A 23 -2.71 -9.44 21.69
CA ALA A 23 -2.34 -10.84 21.71
C ALA A 23 -3.29 -11.65 20.81
N PHE A 24 -2.78 -12.69 20.18
CA PHE A 24 -3.55 -13.57 19.31
C PHE A 24 -3.12 -15.02 19.56
N ASN A 25 -4.01 -15.97 19.27
CA ASN A 25 -3.65 -17.39 19.34
C ASN A 25 -2.64 -17.71 18.23
N ILE A 26 -1.55 -18.40 18.58
CA ILE A 26 -0.49 -18.84 17.66
C ILE A 26 -1.04 -19.67 16.49
N ASP A 27 -2.15 -20.38 16.67
CA ASP A 27 -2.80 -21.18 15.61
C ASP A 27 -3.24 -20.32 14.42
N LEU A 28 -3.54 -19.03 14.66
CA LEU A 28 -3.90 -18.08 13.60
C LEU A 28 -2.70 -17.77 12.67
N LEU A 29 -1.47 -18.08 13.10
CA LEU A 29 -0.25 -17.89 12.31
C LEU A 29 0.03 -19.03 11.32
N ASN A 30 -0.81 -20.06 11.23
CA ASN A 30 -0.61 -21.12 10.24
C ASN A 30 -0.55 -20.51 8.82
N ASN A 31 0.61 -20.62 8.16
CA ASN A 31 0.94 -19.99 6.88
C ASN A 31 0.74 -18.46 6.82
N LEU A 32 0.91 -17.74 7.93
CA LEU A 32 0.85 -16.29 7.99
C LEU A 32 2.14 -15.71 8.58
N ARG A 33 2.85 -14.89 7.83
CA ARG A 33 4.11 -14.23 8.22
C ARG A 33 4.11 -12.78 7.72
N PHE A 34 4.92 -11.92 8.35
CA PHE A 34 5.22 -10.61 7.78
C PHE A 34 6.00 -10.77 6.47
N CYS A 35 5.74 -9.89 5.51
CA CYS A 35 6.55 -9.77 4.31
C CYS A 35 7.63 -8.71 4.58
N PRO A 36 8.90 -9.09 4.83
CA PRO A 36 9.93 -8.16 5.31
C PRO A 36 10.38 -7.14 4.26
N THR A 37 9.95 -7.30 3.02
CA THR A 37 10.40 -6.49 1.88
C THR A 37 9.40 -5.41 1.49
N ILE A 38 8.25 -5.29 2.15
CA ILE A 38 7.21 -4.31 1.84
C ILE A 38 7.01 -3.34 3.00
N HIS A 39 6.63 -2.11 2.66
CA HIS A 39 6.19 -1.10 3.59
C HIS A 39 4.81 -1.46 4.15
N ALA A 40 4.57 -1.13 5.42
CA ALA A 40 3.31 -1.38 6.12
C ALA A 40 2.89 -2.86 6.03
N GLU A 41 3.86 -3.76 6.20
CA GLU A 41 3.71 -5.21 6.20
C GLU A 41 2.72 -5.72 7.25
N ASP A 42 2.54 -4.94 8.32
CA ASP A 42 1.59 -5.15 9.41
C ASP A 42 0.12 -5.07 8.94
N THR A 43 -0.13 -4.39 7.83
CA THR A 43 -1.46 -4.09 7.31
C THR A 43 -2.10 -5.33 6.66
N PRO A 44 -1.53 -5.95 5.60
CA PRO A 44 -2.06 -7.20 5.06
C PRO A 44 -1.99 -8.34 6.09
N PHE A 45 -0.95 -8.39 6.92
CA PHE A 45 -0.84 -9.35 8.02
C PHE A 45 -2.04 -9.25 8.97
N GLY A 46 -2.33 -8.03 9.43
CA GLY A 46 -3.43 -7.74 10.34
C GLY A 46 -4.80 -8.07 9.76
N ILE A 47 -5.02 -7.73 8.48
CA ILE A 47 -6.28 -8.04 7.80
C ILE A 47 -6.50 -9.56 7.77
N ILE A 48 -5.48 -10.34 7.40
CA ILE A 48 -5.58 -11.80 7.34
C ILE A 48 -5.74 -12.39 8.75
N LEU A 49 -4.99 -11.88 9.73
CA LEU A 49 -5.08 -12.33 11.13
C LEU A 49 -6.50 -12.16 11.67
N PHE A 50 -7.11 -11.00 11.44
CA PHE A 50 -8.48 -10.71 11.89
C PHE A 50 -9.50 -11.54 11.12
N ALA A 51 -9.34 -11.70 9.80
CA ALA A 51 -10.19 -12.57 8.99
C ALA A 51 -10.19 -14.03 9.46
N LYS A 52 -9.06 -14.53 9.96
CA LYS A 52 -8.95 -15.89 10.53
C LYS A 52 -9.54 -16.02 11.94
N ALA A 53 -9.70 -14.92 12.67
CA ALA A 53 -10.15 -14.94 14.05
C ALA A 53 -11.67 -15.10 14.13
N LYS A 54 -12.13 -16.13 14.85
CA LYS A 54 -13.57 -16.36 15.11
C LYS A 54 -14.15 -15.42 16.18
N GLN A 55 -13.30 -14.95 17.09
CA GLN A 55 -13.70 -14.12 18.21
C GLN A 55 -12.60 -13.12 18.51
N ILE A 56 -12.95 -11.84 18.49
CA ILE A 56 -12.04 -10.74 18.78
C ILE A 56 -12.62 -9.97 19.96
N LYS A 57 -11.80 -9.79 21.00
CA LYS A 57 -12.17 -9.04 22.21
C LYS A 57 -11.36 -7.76 22.29
N LEU A 58 -12.02 -6.66 22.59
CA LEU A 58 -11.37 -5.36 22.76
C LEU A 58 -11.13 -5.10 24.25
N LEU A 59 -9.90 -4.74 24.58
CA LEU A 59 -9.53 -4.24 25.90
C LEU A 59 -9.32 -2.72 25.79
N ASN A 60 -10.24 -1.94 26.34
CA ASN A 60 -10.16 -0.48 26.35
C ASN A 60 -9.28 0.00 27.52
N LYS A 61 -7.97 -0.24 27.44
CA LYS A 61 -6.98 0.24 28.42
C LYS A 61 -5.77 0.83 27.70
N GLN A 62 -5.19 1.89 28.27
CA GLN A 62 -3.97 2.50 27.78
C GLN A 62 -2.76 1.66 28.18
N LEU A 63 -2.39 0.69 27.34
CA LEU A 63 -1.29 -0.25 27.58
C LEU A 63 -0.10 -0.05 26.64
N TYR A 64 -0.18 0.93 25.74
CA TYR A 64 0.81 1.13 24.69
C TYR A 64 1.11 2.61 24.50
N ILE A 65 2.39 2.97 24.52
CA ILE A 65 2.89 4.32 24.25
C ILE A 65 3.51 4.32 22.86
N TYR A 66 2.88 5.02 21.92
CA TYR A 66 3.41 5.17 20.57
C TYR A 66 4.53 6.21 20.53
N ARG A 67 5.72 5.82 20.05
CA ARG A 67 6.87 6.72 19.94
C ARG A 67 6.87 7.44 18.59
N ILE A 68 6.78 8.77 18.63
CA ILE A 68 6.95 9.63 17.45
C ILE A 68 8.42 10.06 17.38
N ARG A 69 9.04 9.94 16.19
CA ARG A 69 10.42 10.41 15.95
C ARG A 69 10.57 10.98 14.54
N ALA A 70 11.54 11.90 14.39
CA ALA A 70 11.99 12.39 13.10
C ALA A 70 12.51 11.23 12.23
N ASN A 71 12.52 11.42 10.91
CA ASN A 71 12.98 10.41 9.95
C ASN A 71 12.21 9.08 10.01
N SER A 72 10.96 9.11 10.50
CA SER A 72 10.09 7.94 10.53
C SER A 72 9.33 7.74 9.22
N ASN A 73 8.63 6.61 9.13
CA ASN A 73 7.67 6.38 8.07
C ASN A 73 6.48 7.35 8.10
N CYS A 74 6.26 8.09 9.20
CA CYS A 74 5.18 9.08 9.34
C CYS A 74 5.66 10.53 9.16
N GLU A 75 6.89 10.74 8.69
CA GLU A 75 7.38 12.09 8.38
C GLU A 75 6.91 12.55 7.00
N TYR A 76 6.14 13.66 6.97
CA TYR A 76 5.56 14.22 5.75
C TYR A 76 6.22 15.53 5.30
N ASN A 77 7.12 16.11 6.11
CA ASN A 77 7.75 17.40 5.85
C ASN A 77 9.06 17.26 5.04
N MET A 78 9.05 16.49 3.94
CA MET A 78 10.23 16.28 3.09
C MET A 78 10.30 17.32 1.96
N THR A 79 11.51 17.77 1.66
CA THR A 79 11.83 18.64 0.53
C THR A 79 12.63 17.88 -0.55
N GLN A 80 12.87 18.50 -1.71
CA GLN A 80 13.73 17.91 -2.75
C GLN A 80 15.17 17.67 -2.27
N ASP A 81 15.67 18.53 -1.38
CA ASP A 81 17.02 18.46 -0.81
C ASP A 81 17.13 17.48 0.37
N SER A 82 16.03 16.83 0.75
CA SER A 82 16.04 15.85 1.83
C SER A 82 16.92 14.66 1.45
N PRO A 83 18.03 14.41 2.19
CA PRO A 83 19.00 13.40 1.81
C PRO A 83 18.40 12.01 1.94
N LEU A 84 18.96 11.07 1.19
CA LEU A 84 18.68 9.66 1.38
C LEU A 84 19.21 9.22 2.75
N LEU A 85 18.37 8.53 3.53
CA LEU A 85 18.76 7.95 4.81
C LEU A 85 19.25 6.52 4.63
N ALA A 86 19.80 5.92 5.67
CA ALA A 86 20.08 4.49 5.69
C ALA A 86 18.81 3.68 5.35
N TYR A 87 18.97 2.72 4.43
CA TYR A 87 17.93 1.80 3.98
C TYR A 87 18.43 0.36 4.08
N PRO A 88 17.54 -0.63 4.26
CA PRO A 88 17.93 -2.03 4.27
C PRO A 88 18.44 -2.47 2.89
N PRO A 89 19.32 -3.49 2.81
CA PRO A 89 19.84 -4.00 1.54
C PRO A 89 18.75 -4.42 0.55
N SER A 90 17.61 -4.89 1.06
CA SER A 90 16.44 -5.26 0.26
C SER A 90 15.81 -4.10 -0.50
N LEU A 91 16.23 -2.85 -0.29
CA LEU A 91 15.72 -1.64 -0.97
C LEU A 91 16.82 -0.91 -1.76
N ALA A 92 18.00 -1.51 -1.88
CA ALA A 92 19.17 -0.89 -2.52
C ALA A 92 18.93 -0.52 -3.99
N ASP A 93 18.23 -1.36 -4.75
CA ASP A 93 17.86 -1.12 -6.15
C ASP A 93 16.97 0.13 -6.31
N ILE A 94 15.94 0.25 -5.47
CA ILE A 94 15.03 1.41 -5.46
C ILE A 94 15.80 2.66 -5.03
N ALA A 95 16.59 2.55 -3.95
CA ALA A 95 17.36 3.64 -3.41
C ALA A 95 18.40 4.18 -4.41
N PHE A 96 19.10 3.29 -5.10
CA PHE A 96 20.08 3.62 -6.13
C PHE A 96 19.44 4.34 -7.33
N GLU A 97 18.27 3.88 -7.76
CA GLU A 97 17.57 4.43 -8.94
C GLU A 97 17.02 5.84 -8.71
N PHE A 98 16.48 6.10 -7.51
CA PHE A 98 15.78 7.34 -7.17
C PHE A 98 16.63 8.38 -6.43
N ARG A 99 17.68 7.96 -5.72
CA ARG A 99 18.71 8.78 -5.04
C ARG A 99 18.23 9.80 -3.99
N ASN A 100 16.93 10.02 -3.84
CA ASN A 100 16.36 10.92 -2.85
C ASN A 100 15.05 10.37 -2.27
N ARG A 101 14.67 10.85 -1.08
CA ARG A 101 13.52 10.32 -0.33
C ARG A 101 12.17 10.65 -0.97
N ILE A 102 12.04 11.81 -1.61
CA ILE A 102 10.78 12.29 -2.19
C ILE A 102 10.34 11.43 -3.39
N ASN A 103 11.28 10.79 -4.08
CA ASN A 103 10.97 9.87 -5.17
C ASN A 103 10.96 8.40 -4.72
N TYR A 104 11.90 8.02 -3.85
CA TYR A 104 12.02 6.66 -3.33
C TYR A 104 10.79 6.20 -2.55
N ARG A 105 10.26 7.02 -1.63
CA ARG A 105 9.18 6.61 -0.72
C ARG A 105 7.85 6.35 -1.44
N PRO A 106 7.38 7.22 -2.35
CA PRO A 106 6.16 6.94 -3.10
C PRO A 106 6.25 5.68 -3.97
N TYR A 107 7.39 5.45 -4.65
CA TYR A 107 7.60 4.21 -5.41
C TYR A 107 7.53 2.99 -4.49
N TYR A 108 8.24 3.03 -3.35
CA TYR A 108 8.24 1.92 -2.40
C TYR A 108 6.85 1.65 -1.80
N TYR A 109 6.09 2.71 -1.50
CA TYR A 109 4.71 2.60 -1.05
C TYR A 109 3.79 1.97 -2.10
N SER A 110 3.93 2.38 -3.37
CA SER A 110 3.17 1.82 -4.49
C SER A 110 3.50 0.34 -4.73
N TYR A 111 4.80 0.01 -4.75
CA TYR A 111 5.30 -1.37 -4.80
C TYR A 111 4.71 -2.23 -3.67
N SER A 112 4.74 -1.71 -2.45
CA SER A 112 4.25 -2.43 -1.27
C SER A 112 2.74 -2.62 -1.30
N SER A 113 2.00 -1.59 -1.75
CA SER A 113 0.55 -1.65 -1.92
C SER A 113 0.14 -2.70 -2.98
N MET A 114 0.94 -2.85 -4.04
CA MET A 114 0.75 -3.92 -5.03
C MET A 114 0.90 -5.31 -4.39
N TYR A 115 1.99 -5.57 -3.67
CA TYR A 115 2.20 -6.86 -3.02
C TYR A 115 1.15 -7.15 -1.93
N ALA A 116 0.75 -6.15 -1.14
CA ALA A 116 -0.35 -6.29 -0.20
C ALA A 116 -1.66 -6.66 -0.90
N SER A 117 -1.96 -6.03 -2.04
CA SER A 117 -3.15 -6.35 -2.84
C SER A 117 -3.10 -7.78 -3.38
N LEU A 118 -1.96 -8.23 -3.90
CA LEU A 118 -1.78 -9.58 -4.41
C LEU A 118 -1.92 -10.63 -3.29
N GLY A 119 -1.27 -10.42 -2.15
CA GLY A 119 -1.38 -11.34 -1.01
C GLY A 119 -2.81 -11.43 -0.45
N LEU A 120 -3.53 -10.30 -0.42
CA LEU A 120 -4.94 -10.28 -0.02
C LEU A 120 -5.84 -10.94 -1.08
N LEU A 121 -5.52 -10.80 -2.37
CA LEU A 121 -6.24 -11.46 -3.46
C LEU A 121 -6.12 -12.98 -3.35
N ASP A 122 -4.91 -13.49 -3.14
CA ASP A 122 -4.64 -14.92 -2.95
C ASP A 122 -5.36 -15.44 -1.69
N PHE A 123 -5.27 -14.70 -0.57
CA PHE A 123 -5.99 -15.06 0.64
C PHE A 123 -7.50 -15.10 0.44
N MET A 124 -8.07 -14.11 -0.26
CA MET A 124 -9.50 -14.03 -0.53
C MET A 124 -10.02 -15.27 -1.31
N GLN A 125 -9.19 -15.89 -2.16
CA GLN A 125 -9.55 -17.13 -2.87
C GLN A 125 -9.71 -18.33 -1.94
N THR A 126 -9.04 -18.33 -0.77
CA THR A 126 -9.13 -19.42 0.22
C THR A 126 -10.38 -19.35 1.09
N LEU A 127 -11.10 -18.22 1.07
CA LEU A 127 -12.26 -18.00 1.92
C LEU A 127 -13.50 -18.70 1.36
N GLN A 128 -14.40 -19.10 2.25
CA GLN A 128 -15.74 -19.57 1.88
C GLN A 128 -16.81 -18.50 2.11
N ASP A 129 -16.62 -17.65 3.12
CA ASP A 129 -17.54 -16.58 3.49
C ASP A 129 -17.52 -15.42 2.47
N ASN A 130 -18.65 -15.21 1.78
CA ASN A 130 -18.79 -14.17 0.77
C ASN A 130 -18.79 -12.75 1.37
N ALA A 131 -19.37 -12.53 2.55
CA ALA A 131 -19.36 -11.22 3.19
C ALA A 131 -17.93 -10.81 3.58
N LEU A 132 -17.14 -11.77 4.05
CA LEU A 132 -15.73 -11.56 4.35
C LEU A 132 -14.90 -11.29 3.07
N LYS A 133 -15.18 -12.01 1.98
CA LYS A 133 -14.58 -11.76 0.67
C LYS A 133 -14.86 -10.35 0.17
N ASP A 134 -16.12 -9.92 0.21
CA ASP A 134 -16.51 -8.57 -0.21
C ASP A 134 -15.82 -7.51 0.64
N ARG A 135 -15.65 -7.79 1.94
CA ARG A 135 -14.96 -6.87 2.83
C ARG A 135 -13.47 -6.75 2.51
N ILE A 136 -12.79 -7.86 2.25
CA ILE A 136 -11.38 -7.87 1.83
C ILE A 136 -11.22 -7.24 0.45
N ARG A 137 -12.16 -7.47 -0.47
CA ARG A 137 -12.20 -6.82 -1.79
C ARG A 137 -12.21 -5.30 -1.67
N LEU A 138 -12.95 -4.73 -0.71
CA LEU A 138 -12.93 -3.28 -0.47
C LEU A 138 -11.55 -2.78 -0.03
N PHE A 139 -10.83 -3.53 0.82
CA PHE A 139 -9.45 -3.20 1.17
C PHE A 139 -8.54 -3.28 -0.07
N ILE A 140 -8.65 -4.34 -0.87
CA ILE A 140 -7.90 -4.49 -2.13
C ILE A 140 -8.12 -3.29 -3.04
N ILE A 141 -9.36 -2.83 -3.25
CA ILE A 141 -9.65 -1.66 -4.11
C ILE A 141 -8.92 -0.39 -3.61
N ASN A 142 -8.82 -0.19 -2.29
CA ASN A 142 -8.10 0.96 -1.73
C ASN A 142 -6.57 0.81 -1.89
N PHE A 143 -6.01 -0.39 -1.68
CA PHE A 143 -4.59 -0.63 -1.93
C PHE A 143 -4.25 -0.52 -3.42
N VAL A 144 -5.15 -0.92 -4.32
CA VAL A 144 -4.97 -0.81 -5.76
C VAL A 144 -4.93 0.66 -6.20
N GLU A 145 -5.66 1.56 -5.54
CA GLU A 145 -5.53 3.00 -5.80
C GLU A 145 -4.08 3.50 -5.58
N ALA A 146 -3.42 3.01 -4.53
CA ALA A 146 -2.01 3.29 -4.21
C ALA A 146 -1.02 2.48 -5.08
N ALA A 147 -1.35 1.24 -5.43
CA ALA A 147 -0.52 0.38 -6.28
C ALA A 147 -0.33 0.96 -7.70
N PHE A 148 -1.31 1.72 -8.18
CA PHE A 148 -1.25 2.45 -9.44
C PHE A 148 -0.92 3.94 -9.26
N GLU A 149 -0.57 4.39 -8.04
CA GLU A 149 -0.28 5.80 -7.75
C GLU A 149 0.93 6.33 -8.49
N ASP A 150 1.93 5.48 -8.72
CA ASP A 150 3.19 5.96 -9.25
C ASP A 150 3.19 6.10 -10.77
N GLU A 151 3.00 7.34 -11.22
CA GLU A 151 3.25 7.80 -12.58
C GLU A 151 4.71 7.58 -13.04
N LYS A 152 5.65 7.29 -12.14
CA LYS A 152 7.07 7.03 -12.43
C LYS A 152 7.36 5.57 -12.75
N ILE A 153 6.39 4.66 -12.61
CA ILE A 153 6.41 3.34 -13.28
C ILE A 153 6.57 3.51 -14.80
N CYS A 154 6.17 4.67 -15.35
CA CYS A 154 6.37 5.02 -16.76
C CYS A 154 7.82 5.40 -17.14
N HIS A 155 8.71 5.63 -16.17
CA HIS A 155 10.06 6.18 -16.41
C HIS A 155 11.19 5.34 -15.81
N LYS A 156 11.05 4.95 -14.54
CA LYS A 156 12.05 4.19 -13.77
C LYS A 156 11.31 3.11 -13.00
N ASN A 157 11.48 1.84 -13.41
CA ASN A 157 10.82 0.71 -12.79
C ASN A 157 11.83 -0.38 -12.42
N PRO A 158 12.65 -0.16 -11.36
CA PRO A 158 13.73 -1.07 -11.00
C PRO A 158 13.26 -2.48 -10.67
N ARG A 159 11.97 -2.67 -10.37
CA ARG A 159 11.37 -3.98 -10.02
C ARG A 159 10.36 -4.52 -11.01
N HIS A 160 10.29 -3.96 -12.22
CA HIS A 160 9.42 -4.45 -13.30
C HIS A 160 7.95 -4.70 -12.86
N THR A 161 7.41 -3.86 -11.97
CA THR A 161 6.10 -4.03 -11.31
C THR A 161 4.89 -4.10 -12.25
N ARG A 162 5.05 -3.72 -13.51
CA ARG A 162 3.93 -3.60 -14.46
C ARG A 162 3.23 -4.92 -14.75
N GLU A 163 4.01 -5.99 -14.84
CA GLU A 163 3.50 -7.34 -15.07
C GLU A 163 2.73 -7.84 -13.84
N LEU A 164 3.26 -7.57 -12.65
CA LEU A 164 2.65 -7.92 -11.36
C LEU A 164 1.34 -7.16 -11.08
N LEU A 165 1.11 -6.02 -11.74
CA LEU A 165 -0.16 -5.28 -11.64
C LEU A 165 -1.30 -5.90 -12.48
N LYS A 166 -1.02 -6.83 -13.40
CA LYS A 166 -2.05 -7.40 -14.31
C LYS A 166 -3.23 -8.04 -13.57
N PRO A 167 -3.03 -8.85 -12.50
CA PRO A 167 -4.14 -9.44 -11.74
C PRO A 167 -5.03 -8.40 -11.05
N LEU A 168 -4.50 -7.20 -10.79
CA LEU A 168 -5.19 -6.14 -10.05
C LEU A 168 -6.08 -5.25 -10.93
N LYS A 169 -6.06 -5.43 -12.25
CA LYS A 169 -6.88 -4.66 -13.20
C LYS A 169 -8.38 -4.61 -12.86
N PRO A 170 -9.02 -5.72 -12.45
CA PRO A 170 -10.45 -5.71 -12.09
C PRO A 170 -10.79 -4.86 -10.86
N TYR A 171 -9.78 -4.41 -10.10
CA TYR A 171 -9.94 -3.68 -8.83
C TYR A 171 -9.55 -2.19 -8.96
N MET A 172 -9.46 -1.67 -10.20
CA MET A 172 -9.06 -0.29 -10.47
C MET A 172 -10.21 0.74 -10.35
N GLN A 173 -11.29 0.45 -9.59
CA GLN A 173 -12.47 1.30 -9.50
C GLN A 173 -12.11 2.73 -9.04
N LYS A 174 -11.20 2.85 -8.08
CA LYS A 174 -10.76 4.15 -7.52
C LYS A 174 -9.54 4.75 -8.20
N VAL A 175 -8.87 4.01 -9.08
CA VAL A 175 -7.66 4.51 -9.75
C VAL A 175 -8.02 5.66 -10.69
N ARG A 176 -7.36 6.81 -10.51
CA ARG A 176 -7.55 8.02 -11.35
C ARG A 176 -7.26 7.73 -12.82
N PHE A 177 -7.99 8.38 -13.72
CA PHE A 177 -7.83 8.20 -15.17
C PHE A 177 -6.40 8.44 -15.67
N SER A 178 -5.72 9.48 -15.19
CA SER A 178 -4.31 9.75 -15.56
C SER A 178 -3.37 8.59 -15.23
N ARG A 179 -3.57 7.94 -14.08
CA ARG A 179 -2.81 6.76 -13.63
C ARG A 179 -3.12 5.54 -14.50
N LYS A 180 -4.40 5.34 -14.86
CA LYS A 180 -4.82 4.31 -15.82
C LYS A 180 -4.12 4.51 -17.16
N MET A 181 -4.08 5.74 -17.67
CA MET A 181 -3.37 6.08 -18.91
C MET A 181 -1.87 5.81 -18.81
N GLY A 182 -1.22 6.17 -17.69
CA GLY A 182 0.19 5.84 -17.46
C GLY A 182 0.47 4.34 -17.51
N TYR A 183 -0.47 3.51 -17.05
CA TYR A 183 -0.34 2.05 -17.09
C TYR A 183 -0.68 1.44 -18.46
N TYR A 184 -1.77 1.84 -19.11
CA TYR A 184 -2.21 1.24 -20.37
C TYR A 184 -1.52 1.84 -21.60
N ALA A 185 -1.30 3.16 -21.62
CA ALA A 185 -0.77 3.92 -22.75
C ALA A 185 0.38 4.84 -22.31
N PRO A 186 1.54 4.28 -21.91
CA PRO A 186 2.65 5.02 -21.31
C PRO A 186 3.26 6.08 -22.25
N TRP A 187 3.26 5.82 -23.56
CA TRP A 187 3.75 6.77 -24.55
C TRP A 187 2.85 8.02 -24.60
N LEU A 188 1.53 7.83 -24.63
CA LEU A 188 0.55 8.91 -24.71
C LEU A 188 0.55 9.72 -23.42
N TYR A 189 0.64 9.04 -22.27
CA TYR A 189 0.80 9.68 -20.98
C TYR A 189 2.03 10.61 -20.94
N ARG A 190 3.19 10.17 -21.46
CA ARG A 190 4.41 11.00 -21.56
C ARG A 190 4.21 12.24 -22.44
N VAL A 191 3.54 12.08 -23.58
CA VAL A 191 3.25 13.20 -24.51
C VAL A 191 2.34 14.23 -23.83
N LEU A 192 1.24 13.78 -23.22
CA LEU A 192 0.29 14.66 -22.52
C LEU A 192 0.95 15.42 -21.36
N LYS A 193 1.80 14.75 -20.58
CA LYS A 193 2.53 15.37 -19.47
C LYS A 193 3.49 16.45 -19.97
N LYS A 194 4.24 16.18 -21.04
CA LYS A 194 5.16 17.15 -21.65
C LYS A 194 4.40 18.38 -22.17
N ALA A 195 3.27 18.17 -22.84
CA ALA A 195 2.41 19.26 -23.32
C ALA A 195 1.88 20.12 -22.15
N GLN A 196 1.48 19.50 -21.04
CA GLN A 196 1.03 20.21 -19.85
C GLN A 196 2.16 21.04 -19.21
N THR A 197 3.38 20.49 -19.13
CA THR A 197 4.56 21.22 -18.63
C THR A 197 4.85 22.45 -19.49
N ILE A 198 4.81 22.32 -20.82
CA ILE A 198 5.01 23.43 -21.75
C ILE A 198 3.94 24.50 -21.54
N LYS A 199 2.66 24.10 -21.46
CA LYS A 199 1.55 25.03 -21.20
C LYS A 199 1.72 25.79 -19.88
N ASN A 200 2.13 25.11 -18.82
CA ASN A 200 2.34 25.73 -17.51
C ASN A 200 3.50 26.73 -17.52
N LYS A 201 4.58 26.43 -18.25
CA LYS A 201 5.71 27.34 -18.41
C LYS A 201 5.32 28.60 -19.19
N ILE A 202 4.59 28.46 -20.29
CA ILE A 202 4.07 29.61 -21.05
C ILE A 202 3.19 30.50 -20.16
N LYS A 203 2.39 29.91 -19.27
CA LYS A 203 1.52 30.65 -18.35
C LYS A 203 2.27 31.33 -17.19
N SER A 204 3.45 30.85 -16.78
CA SER A 204 4.25 31.49 -15.73
C SER A 204 5.08 32.67 -16.25
N ASP A 205 5.34 32.68 -17.55
CA ASP A 205 6.17 33.69 -18.22
C ASP A 205 5.32 34.87 -18.77
N CYS A 206 3.99 34.83 -18.58
CA CYS A 206 3.03 35.90 -18.88
C CYS A 206 2.40 36.42 -17.58
#